data_AF-A0A0F3RQU8-F1
#
_entry.id   AF-A0A0F3RQU8-F1
#
_cell.length_a   1.000
_cell.length_b   1.000
_cell.length_c   1.000
_cell.angle_alpha   90.00
_cell.angle_beta   90.00
_cell.angle_gamma   90.00
#
_symmetry.space_group_name_H-M   'P 1'
#
loop_
_entity.id
_entity.type
_entity.pdbx_description
1 polymer ?
#
loop_
_entity_poly.entity_id
_entity_poly.type
_entity_poly.pdbx_seq_one_letter_code
_entity_poly.pdbx_strand_id
1 'polypeptide(L)' 'MNCRYQEAIENFDTGIRYNPNDEKAYYNKGIFLYQLGQYQEAIENCDIAISINQI' A
#
# COMPACT_ATOMS: atom_id res chain seq x y z
N MET A 1 -12.98 11.06 -8.06
CA MET A 1 -11.64 10.95 -7.45
C MET A 1 -11.34 9.52 -7.00
N ASN A 2 -12.30 8.79 -6.41
CA ASN A 2 -12.12 7.39 -5.98
C ASN A 2 -11.57 6.40 -7.03
N CYS A 3 -12.01 6.50 -8.29
CA CYS A 3 -11.58 5.53 -9.33
C CYS A 3 -10.05 5.50 -9.53
N ARG A 4 -9.37 6.64 -9.45
CA ARG A 4 -7.91 6.70 -9.63
C ARG A 4 -7.15 6.10 -8.45
N TYR A 5 -7.73 6.15 -7.26
CA TYR A 5 -7.12 5.55 -6.07
C TYR A 5 -7.26 4.02 -6.08
N GLN A 6 -8.39 3.50 -6.57
CA GLN A 6 -8.55 2.06 -6.78
C GLN A 6 -7.57 1.52 -7.84
N GLU A 7 -7.45 2.19 -8.99
CA GLU A 7 -6.43 1.83 -10.00
C GLU A 7 -5.00 1.91 -9.46
N ALA A 8 -4.70 2.91 -8.62
CA ALA A 8 -3.39 2.99 -7.97
C ALA A 8 -3.14 1.80 -7.03
N ILE A 9 -4.13 1.43 -6.21
CA ILE A 9 -4.05 0.28 -5.30
C ILE A 9 -3.79 -1.01 -6.08
N GLU A 10 -4.51 -1.26 -7.18
CA GLU A 10 -4.31 -2.45 -8.03
C GLU A 10 -2.91 -2.50 -8.66
N ASN A 11 -2.36 -1.35 -9.06
CA ASN A 11 -0.99 -1.26 -9.54
C ASN A 11 0.03 -1.58 -8.44
N PHE A 12 -0.19 -1.10 -7.21
CA PHE A 12 0.67 -1.46 -6.07
C PHE A 12 0.54 -2.92 -5.69
N ASP A 13 -0.66 -3.52 -5.74
CA ASP A 13 -0.85 -4.96 -5.53
C ASP A 13 -0.05 -5.79 -6.54
N THR A 14 -0.05 -5.35 -7.80
CA THR A 14 0.74 -5.99 -8.84
C THR A 14 2.24 -5.83 -8.55
N GLY A 15 2.70 -4.63 -8.20
CA GLY A 15 4.10 -4.37 -7.84
C GLY A 15 4.58 -5.21 -6.65
N ILE A 16 3.76 -5.29 -5.59
CA ILE A 16 4.02 -6.09 -4.39
C ILE A 16 4.14 -7.58 -4.73
N ARG A 17 3.32 -8.10 -5.65
CA ARG A 17 3.45 -9.49 -6.11
C ARG A 17 4.78 -9.80 -6.78
N TYR A 18 5.38 -8.82 -7.48
CA TYR A 18 6.68 -8.98 -8.13
C TYR A 18 7.85 -8.69 -7.19
N ASN A 19 7.71 -7.71 -6.30
CA ASN A 19 8.70 -7.37 -5.28
C ASN A 19 8.03 -7.21 -3.91
N PRO A 20 7.91 -8.31 -3.13
CA PRO A 20 7.25 -8.27 -1.83
C PRO A 20 8.05 -7.53 -0.75
N ASN A 21 9.30 -7.14 -1.04
CA ASN A 21 10.17 -6.38 -0.15
C ASN A 21 10.27 -4.90 -0.55
N ASP A 22 9.39 -4.40 -1.43
CA ASP A 22 9.33 -2.97 -1.75
C ASP A 22 8.55 -2.22 -0.67
N GLU A 23 9.24 -1.65 0.30
CA GLU A 23 8.65 -0.92 1.42
C GLU A 23 7.81 0.29 0.94
N LYS A 24 8.22 0.92 -0.16
CA LYS A 24 7.53 2.08 -0.73
C LYS A 24 6.22 1.68 -1.38
N ALA A 25 6.13 0.49 -1.97
CA ALA A 25 4.90 0.00 -2.56
C ALA A 25 3.80 -0.15 -1.49
N TYR A 26 4.12 -0.74 -0.33
CA TYR A 26 3.17 -0.85 0.79
C TYR A 26 2.82 0.52 1.38
N TYR A 27 3.81 1.39 1.61
CA TYR A 27 3.56 2.73 2.13
C TYR A 27 2.62 3.54 1.22
N ASN A 28 2.90 3.57 -0.09
CA ASN A 28 2.07 4.30 -1.04
C ASN A 28 0.66 3.70 -1.16
N LYS A 29 0.53 2.38 -1.15
CA LYS A 29 -0.78 1.70 -1.09
C LYS A 29 -1.57 2.11 0.14
N GLY A 30 -0.93 2.16 1.31
CA GLY A 30 -1.53 2.61 2.57
C GLY A 30 -2.07 4.05 2.50
N ILE A 31 -1.33 4.97 1.86
CA ILE A 31 -1.80 6.35 1.64
C ILE A 31 -3.09 6.37 0.80
N PHE A 32 -3.17 5.60 -0.28
CA PHE A 32 -4.37 5.58 -1.12
C PHE A 32 -5.57 4.91 -0.45
N LEU A 33 -5.34 3.87 0.36
CA LEU A 33 -6.36 3.25 1.21
C LEU A 33 -6.91 4.26 2.23
N TYR A 34 -6.04 5.06 2.86
CA TYR A 34 -6.45 6.13 3.76
C TYR A 34 -7.34 7.17 3.06
N GLN A 35 -6.97 7.60 1.85
CA GLN A 35 -7.76 8.56 1.05
C GLN A 35 -9.14 8.01 0.65
N LEU A 36 -9.31 6.68 0.62
CA LEU A 36 -10.59 6.01 0.39
C LEU A 36 -11.39 5.75 1.68
N GLY A 37 -10.84 6.08 2.85
CA GLY A 37 -11.45 5.79 4.15
C GLY A 37 -11.25 4.36 4.65
N GLN A 38 -10.40 3.57 3.97
CA GLN A 38 -10.03 2.21 4.34
C GLN A 38 -8.89 2.23 5.36
N TYR A 39 -9.20 2.70 6.57
CA TYR A 39 -8.18 2.99 7.58
C TYR A 39 -7.50 1.74 8.13
N GLN A 40 -8.23 0.63 8.27
CA GLN A 40 -7.67 -0.61 8.81
C GLN A 40 -6.64 -1.20 7.84
N GLU A 41 -6.99 -1.30 6.55
CA GLU A 41 -6.07 -1.77 5.52
C GLU A 41 -4.88 -0.81 5.34
N ALA A 42 -5.08 0.51 5.52
CA ALA A 42 -4.00 1.48 5.47
C ALA A 42 -2.96 1.24 6.59
N ILE A 43 -3.42 0.99 7.82
CA ILE A 43 -2.54 0.69 8.97
C ILE A 43 -1.74 -0.59 8.71
N GLU A 44 -2.40 -1.66 8.25
CA GLU A 44 -1.74 -2.92 7.94
C GLU A 44 -0.62 -2.76 6.90
N ASN A 45 -0.85 -1.96 5.86
CA ASN A 45 0.18 -1.69 4.85
C ASN A 45 1.35 -0.86 5.41
N CYS A 46 1.08 0.09 6.31
CA CYS A 46 2.14 0.83 7.01
C CYS A 46 2.97 -0.07 7.92
N ASP A 47 2.34 -0.99 8.65
CA ASP A 47 3.03 -1.94 9.53
C ASP A 47 3.94 -2.87 8.71
N ILE A 48 3.47 -3.37 7.57
CA ILE A 48 4.29 -4.16 6.64
C ILE A 48 5.48 -3.34 6.15
N ALA A 49 5.27 -2.10 5.69
CA ALA A 49 6.35 -1.23 5.21
C ALA A 49 7.43 -1.00 6.29
N ILE A 50 7.02 -0.79 7.55
CA ILE A 50 7.93 -0.65 8.68
C ILE A 50 8.72 -1.94 8.92
N SER A 51 8.05 -3.09 8.87
CA SER A 51 8.70 -4.39 9.09
C SER A 51 9.76 -4.71 8.03
N ILE A 52 9.54 -4.33 6.77
CA ILE A 52 10.50 -4.53 5.68
C ILE A 52 11.76 -3.68 5.88
N ASN A 53 11.61 -2.42 6.30
CA ASN A 53 12.74 -1.50 6.53
C ASN A 53 13.58 -1.85 7.78
N GLN A 54 13.12 -2.77 8.62
CA GLN A 54 13.86 -3.25 9.80
C GLN A 54 14.73 -4.48 9.52
N ILE A 55 14.77 -4.96 8.27
CA ILE A 55 15.59 -6.11 7.80
C ILE A 55 16.82 -5.59 7.06
#